data_AF-A0A3B8MP61-F1
#
_entry.id   AF-A0A3B8MP61-F1
#
_cell.length_a   1.000
_cell.length_b   1.000
_cell.length_c   1.000
_cell.angle_alpha   90.00
_cell.angle_beta   90.00
_cell.angle_gamma   90.00
#
_symmetry.space_group_name_H-M   'P 1'
#
loop_
_entity.id
_entity.type
_entity.pdbx_description
1 polymer ?
#
loop_
_entity_poly.entity_id
_entity_poly.type
_entity_poly.pdbx_seq_one_letter_code
_entity_poly.pdbx_strand_id
1 'polypeptide(L)'
;EARYQEWQAYNASTGSRYIETETLPTKQEDIQQYYELIGKYAQFIYGWSDVADQQLDVNNQQVSSSIQQQYETMRNDSNKQLKRASVVIGLTVVNRVISAIHASAYTKQKWGAENRVWVGLSPVSHSGREGLTAVLSTRF
;
A
#
# COMPACT_ATOMS: atom_id res chain seq x y z
N GLU A 1 4.80 20.55 -16.37
CA GLU A 1 3.41 20.79 -16.80
C GLU A 1 3.29 21.88 -17.84
N ALA A 2 3.75 23.12 -17.62
CA ALA A 2 3.60 24.20 -18.62
C ALA A 2 4.09 23.82 -20.03
N ARG A 3 5.28 23.24 -20.14
CA ARG A 3 5.84 22.79 -21.42
C ARG A 3 5.04 21.67 -22.10
N TYR A 4 4.43 20.79 -21.32
CA TYR A 4 3.54 19.75 -21.85
C TYR A 4 2.25 20.35 -22.42
N GLN A 5 1.69 21.36 -21.76
CA GLN A 5 0.51 22.09 -22.25
C GLN A 5 0.82 22.84 -23.56
N GLU A 6 2.02 23.44 -23.67
CA GLU A 6 2.51 24.04 -24.92
C GLU A 6 2.61 23.01 -26.05
N TRP A 7 3.19 21.84 -25.77
CA TRP A 7 3.25 20.75 -26.73
C TRP A 7 1.85 20.26 -27.14
N GLN A 8 0.92 20.12 -26.21
CA GLN A 8 -0.47 19.74 -26.53
C GLN A 8 -1.14 20.76 -27.46
N ALA A 9 -0.95 22.06 -27.22
CA ALA A 9 -1.46 23.12 -28.09
C ALA A 9 -0.83 23.07 -29.49
N TYR A 10 0.49 22.84 -29.57
CA TYR A 10 1.20 22.63 -30.83
C TYR A 10 0.66 21.40 -31.58
N ASN A 11 0.55 20.26 -30.90
CA ASN A 11 0.04 19.01 -31.45
C ASN A 11 -1.40 19.15 -31.98
N ALA A 12 -2.25 19.92 -31.28
CA ALA A 12 -3.61 20.22 -31.71
C ALA A 12 -3.67 21.14 -32.95
N SER A 13 -2.67 22.00 -33.15
CA SER A 13 -2.59 22.91 -34.31
C SER A 13 -2.05 22.26 -35.58
N THR A 14 -1.40 21.10 -35.47
CA THR A 14 -0.66 20.46 -36.55
C THR A 14 -1.53 19.40 -37.26
N GLY A 15 -1.47 19.34 -38.60
CA GLY A 15 -2.26 18.37 -39.40
C GLY A 15 -1.85 16.90 -39.22
N SER A 16 -0.61 16.64 -38.80
CA SER A 16 -0.07 15.31 -38.46
C SER A 16 -0.06 15.14 -36.94
N ARG A 17 -1.24 14.91 -36.36
CA ARG A 17 -1.44 14.87 -34.91
C ARG A 17 -0.86 13.59 -34.28
N TYR A 18 -0.06 13.73 -33.23
CA TYR A 18 0.24 12.65 -32.29
C TYR A 18 -1.05 12.27 -31.55
N ILE A 19 -1.45 11.00 -31.64
CA ILE A 19 -2.67 10.50 -30.98
C ILE A 19 -2.36 10.23 -29.51
N GLU A 20 -2.86 11.09 -28.64
CA GLU A 20 -2.85 10.85 -27.20
C GLU A 20 -3.81 9.72 -26.86
N THR A 21 -3.33 8.76 -26.06
CA THR A 21 -4.09 7.58 -25.62
C THR A 21 -4.57 7.69 -24.19
N GLU A 22 -3.92 8.55 -23.40
CA GLU A 22 -4.22 8.75 -21.98
C GLU A 22 -4.19 10.25 -21.67
N THR A 23 -4.92 10.65 -20.65
CA THR A 23 -4.86 12.01 -20.11
C THR A 23 -4.09 12.00 -18.80
N LEU A 24 -3.16 12.93 -18.63
CA LEU A 24 -2.44 13.08 -17.38
C LEU A 24 -3.36 13.76 -16.36
N PRO A 25 -3.75 13.10 -15.25
CA PRO A 25 -4.51 13.76 -14.19
C PRO A 25 -3.64 14.82 -13.52
N THR A 26 -4.24 15.81 -12.87
CA THR A 26 -3.45 16.73 -12.04
C THR A 26 -2.94 16.02 -10.79
N LYS A 27 -1.85 16.55 -10.20
CA LYS A 27 -1.31 16.01 -8.94
C LYS A 27 -2.32 16.08 -7.78
N GLN A 28 -3.25 17.03 -7.84
CA GLN A 28 -4.30 17.22 -6.84
C GLN A 28 -5.42 16.17 -6.98
N GLU A 29 -5.73 15.77 -8.22
CA GLU A 29 -6.75 14.75 -8.50
C GLU A 29 -6.24 13.36 -8.15
N ASP A 30 -5.08 12.99 -8.68
CA ASP A 30 -4.49 11.68 -8.46
C ASP A 30 -2.96 11.73 -8.62
N ILE A 31 -2.28 11.97 -7.50
CA ILE A 31 -0.82 12.00 -7.45
C ILE A 31 -0.19 10.66 -7.85
N GLN A 32 -0.82 9.53 -7.50
CA GLN A 32 -0.26 8.22 -7.79
C GLN A 32 -0.32 7.95 -9.29
N GLN A 33 -1.48 8.17 -9.90
CA GLN A 33 -1.67 8.00 -11.33
C GLN A 33 -0.84 9.00 -12.14
N TYR A 34 -0.71 10.26 -11.70
CA TYR A 34 0.17 11.26 -12.32
C TYR A 34 1.59 10.71 -12.47
N TYR A 35 2.18 10.23 -11.37
CA TYR A 35 3.55 9.74 -11.34
C TYR A 35 3.71 8.41 -12.11
N GLU A 36 2.68 7.57 -12.15
CA GLU A 36 2.70 6.37 -12.98
C GLU A 36 2.70 6.69 -14.48
N LEU A 37 1.83 7.60 -14.91
CA LEU A 37 1.65 7.91 -16.33
C LEU A 37 2.82 8.71 -16.91
N ILE A 38 3.30 9.75 -16.21
CA ILE A 38 4.33 10.67 -16.72
C ILE A 38 5.66 9.98 -17.08
N GLY A 39 5.97 8.87 -16.39
CA GLY A 39 7.15 8.06 -16.66
C GLY A 39 6.85 6.76 -17.42
N LYS A 40 5.67 6.57 -18.00
CA LYS A 40 5.31 5.36 -18.75
C LYS A 40 5.10 5.63 -20.23
N TYR A 41 4.53 6.77 -20.58
CA TYR A 41 4.14 7.08 -21.95
C TYR A 41 4.97 8.22 -22.52
N ALA A 42 5.53 8.01 -23.72
CA ALA A 42 6.28 9.02 -24.45
C ALA A 42 5.44 10.27 -24.75
N GLN A 43 4.10 10.16 -24.82
CA GLN A 43 3.22 11.31 -25.01
C GLN A 43 3.44 12.41 -23.95
N PHE A 44 3.87 12.04 -22.74
CA PHE A 44 4.12 12.97 -21.64
C PHE A 44 5.58 13.46 -21.55
N ILE A 45 6.42 13.19 -22.56
CA ILE A 45 7.86 13.49 -22.52
C ILE A 45 8.14 14.97 -22.23
N TYR A 46 7.41 15.90 -22.86
CA TYR A 46 7.54 17.35 -22.65
C TYR A 46 7.11 17.81 -21.25
N GLY A 47 6.65 16.90 -20.39
CA GLY A 47 6.43 17.14 -18.97
C GLY A 47 7.72 17.20 -18.13
N TRP A 48 8.83 16.65 -18.64
CA TRP A 48 10.12 16.60 -17.96
C TRP A 48 10.95 17.89 -18.17
N SER A 49 11.69 18.31 -17.16
CA SER A 49 12.41 19.59 -17.18
C SER A 49 13.64 19.61 -18.08
N ASP A 50 14.28 18.46 -18.30
CA ASP A 50 15.48 18.32 -19.12
C ASP A 50 15.20 18.27 -20.62
N VAL A 51 13.91 18.25 -21.01
CA VAL A 51 13.48 18.36 -22.41
C VAL A 51 12.81 19.71 -22.72
N ALA A 52 12.91 20.67 -21.80
CA ALA A 52 12.28 21.98 -21.97
C ALA A 52 12.75 22.70 -23.24
N ASP A 53 14.02 22.54 -23.62
CA ASP A 53 14.61 23.17 -24.80
C ASP A 53 14.42 22.37 -26.10
N GLN A 54 13.80 21.19 -26.04
CA GLN A 54 13.52 20.39 -27.23
C GLN A 54 12.46 21.06 -28.10
N GLN A 55 12.63 20.93 -29.42
CA GLN A 55 11.65 21.41 -30.39
C GLN A 55 10.37 20.57 -30.28
N LEU A 56 9.21 21.20 -30.48
CA LEU A 56 7.90 20.57 -30.28
C LEU A 56 7.46 19.67 -31.46
N ASP A 57 8.14 19.78 -32.61
CA ASP A 57 7.89 19.05 -33.85
C ASP A 57 8.60 17.69 -33.92
N VAL A 58 9.50 17.42 -32.99
CA VAL A 58 10.21 16.15 -32.88
C VAL A 58 9.23 15.06 -32.42
N ASN A 59 9.34 13.86 -32.99
CA ASN A 59 8.55 12.73 -32.53
C ASN A 59 8.88 12.42 -31.06
N ASN A 60 7.87 12.43 -30.19
CA ASN A 60 8.01 12.17 -28.77
C ASN A 60 8.80 10.88 -28.44
N GLN A 61 8.73 9.85 -29.29
CA GLN A 61 9.47 8.60 -29.09
C GLN A 61 10.98 8.72 -29.32
N GLN A 62 11.42 9.79 -29.99
CA GLN A 62 12.82 10.08 -30.28
C GLN A 62 13.42 11.08 -29.28
N VAL A 63 12.58 11.72 -28.47
CA VAL A 63 13.03 12.63 -27.42
C VAL A 63 13.50 11.81 -26.22
N SER A 64 14.74 12.03 -25.80
CA SER A 64 15.34 11.35 -24.66
C SER A 64 15.39 12.28 -23.45
N SER A 65 14.87 11.82 -22.31
CA SER A 65 14.98 12.49 -21.01
C SER A 65 15.80 11.63 -20.05
N SER A 66 16.92 12.19 -19.58
CA SER A 66 17.76 11.59 -18.54
C SER A 66 17.05 11.51 -17.20
N ILE A 67 16.25 12.54 -16.87
CA ILE A 67 15.50 12.61 -15.60
C ILE A 67 14.35 11.60 -15.62
N GLN A 68 13.65 11.45 -16.73
CA GLN A 68 12.64 10.41 -16.90
C GLN A 68 13.26 9.02 -16.72
N GLN A 69 14.38 8.75 -17.37
CA GLN A 69 15.05 7.45 -17.27
C GLN A 69 15.51 7.13 -15.85
N GLN A 70 16.03 8.14 -15.14
CA GLN A 70 16.37 8.02 -13.72
C GLN A 70 15.12 7.73 -12.88
N TYR A 71 14.03 8.45 -13.12
CA TYR A 71 12.76 8.25 -12.44
C TYR A 71 12.21 6.83 -12.68
N GLU A 72 12.20 6.35 -13.92
CA GLU A 72 11.76 5.00 -14.28
C GLU A 72 12.61 3.93 -13.59
N THR A 73 13.92 4.15 -13.49
CA THR A 73 14.84 3.26 -12.77
C THR A 73 14.50 3.18 -11.29
N MET A 74 14.29 4.33 -10.63
CA MET A 74 13.88 4.38 -9.22
C MET A 74 12.51 3.73 -9.01
N ARG A 75 11.55 3.99 -9.91
CA ARG A 75 10.21 3.38 -9.88
C ARG A 75 10.27 1.86 -10.01
N ASN A 76 11.09 1.36 -10.92
CA ASN A 76 11.29 -0.08 -11.11
C ASN A 76 11.94 -0.73 -9.87
N ASP A 77 12.95 -0.09 -9.27
CA ASP A 77 13.58 -0.60 -8.06
C ASP A 77 12.60 -0.62 -6.87
N SER A 78 11.85 0.46 -6.67
CA SER A 78 10.79 0.54 -5.66
C SER A 78 9.76 -0.59 -5.83
N ASN A 79 9.31 -0.85 -7.07
CA ASN A 79 8.38 -1.95 -7.36
C ASN A 79 8.98 -3.34 -7.06
N LYS A 80 10.28 -3.54 -7.28
CA LYS A 80 10.97 -4.80 -6.90
C LYS A 80 11.02 -4.96 -5.39
N GLN A 81 11.36 -3.89 -4.66
CA GLN A 81 11.39 -3.90 -3.21
C GLN A 81 10.00 -4.15 -2.61
N LEU A 82 8.96 -3.50 -3.16
CA LEU A 82 7.58 -3.70 -2.74
C LEU A 82 7.15 -5.16 -2.94
N LYS A 83 7.44 -5.77 -4.09
CA LYS A 83 7.16 -7.20 -4.32
C LYS A 83 7.84 -8.10 -3.30
N ARG A 84 9.11 -7.84 -2.97
CA ARG A 84 9.85 -8.59 -1.95
C ARG A 84 9.22 -8.43 -0.56
N ALA A 85 8.87 -7.20 -0.19
CA ALA A 85 8.21 -6.90 1.07
C ALA A 85 6.85 -7.62 1.18
N SER A 86 6.04 -7.60 0.11
CA SER A 86 4.76 -8.34 0.07
C SER A 86 4.93 -9.83 0.30
N VAL A 87 5.99 -10.45 -0.25
CA VAL A 87 6.30 -11.86 0.00
C VAL A 87 6.65 -12.10 1.46
N VAL A 88 7.51 -11.25 2.05
CA VAL A 88 7.89 -11.37 3.48
C VAL A 88 6.67 -11.22 4.38
N ILE A 89 5.83 -10.22 4.14
CA ILE A 89 4.58 -10.01 4.88
C ILE A 89 3.68 -11.24 4.76
N GLY A 90 3.52 -11.78 3.55
CA GLY A 90 2.75 -13.00 3.31
C GLY A 90 3.28 -14.18 4.15
N LEU A 91 4.59 -14.39 4.18
CA LEU A 91 5.22 -15.42 5.02
C LEU A 91 4.99 -15.17 6.52
N THR A 92 5.09 -13.91 6.98
CA THR A 92 4.80 -13.55 8.37
C THR A 92 3.36 -13.90 8.75
N VAL A 93 2.39 -13.59 7.89
CA VAL A 93 0.97 -13.90 8.12
C VAL A 93 0.76 -15.42 8.21
N VAL A 94 1.33 -16.21 7.28
CA VAL A 94 1.25 -17.67 7.32
C VAL A 94 1.84 -18.23 8.62
N ASN A 95 3.05 -17.76 8.99
CA ASN A 95 3.69 -18.18 10.23
C ASN A 95 2.82 -17.83 11.46
N ARG A 96 2.17 -16.66 11.45
CA ARG A 96 1.27 -16.24 12.53
C ARG A 96 0.04 -17.13 12.65
N VAL A 97 -0.56 -17.54 11.54
CA VAL A 97 -1.71 -18.47 11.53
C VAL A 97 -1.32 -19.83 12.08
N ILE A 98 -0.20 -20.42 11.60
CA ILE A 98 0.31 -21.70 12.09
C ILE A 98 0.60 -21.61 13.60
N SER A 99 1.22 -20.53 14.04
CA SER A 99 1.50 -20.28 15.46
C SER A 99 0.23 -20.21 16.30
N ALA A 100 -0.82 -19.54 15.81
CA ALA A 100 -2.09 -19.44 16.51
C ALA A 100 -2.78 -20.82 16.64
N ILE A 101 -2.78 -21.61 15.56
CA ILE A 101 -3.31 -22.98 15.57
C ILE A 101 -2.53 -23.83 16.58
N HIS A 102 -1.20 -23.82 16.50
CA HIS A 102 -0.35 -24.59 17.40
C HIS A 102 -0.53 -24.16 18.86
N ALA A 103 -0.57 -22.87 19.16
CA ALA A 103 -0.83 -22.35 20.50
C ALA A 103 -2.22 -22.77 21.02
N SER A 104 -3.24 -22.77 20.16
CA SER A 104 -4.59 -23.22 20.52
C SER A 104 -4.63 -24.72 20.82
N ALA A 105 -3.95 -25.53 20.02
CA ALA A 105 -3.88 -26.98 20.20
C ALA A 105 -3.06 -27.33 21.46
N TYR A 106 -1.89 -26.71 21.65
CA TYR A 106 -1.05 -26.87 22.82
C TYR A 106 -1.77 -26.45 24.10
N THR A 107 -2.49 -25.32 24.08
CA THR A 107 -3.32 -24.88 25.22
C THR A 107 -4.42 -25.91 25.50
N LYS A 108 -5.14 -26.40 24.48
CA LYS A 108 -6.16 -27.44 24.67
C LYS A 108 -5.58 -28.74 25.22
N GLN A 109 -4.38 -29.14 24.79
CA GLN A 109 -3.72 -30.35 25.28
C GLN A 109 -3.23 -30.20 26.72
N LYS A 110 -2.64 -29.05 27.07
CA LYS A 110 -2.08 -28.80 28.41
C LYS A 110 -3.14 -28.39 29.44
N TRP A 111 -4.23 -27.76 29.00
CA TRP A 111 -5.35 -27.34 29.86
C TRP A 111 -6.55 -28.27 29.77
N GLY A 112 -6.50 -29.27 28.89
CA GLY A 112 -7.50 -30.33 28.77
C GLY A 112 -7.33 -31.41 29.83
N ALA A 113 -7.46 -31.04 31.12
CA ALA A 113 -7.93 -31.92 32.20
C ALA A 113 -7.84 -31.25 33.59
N GLU A 114 -6.81 -30.45 33.89
CA GLU A 114 -6.37 -30.25 35.29
C GLU A 114 -6.44 -28.83 35.85
N ASN A 115 -6.87 -27.79 35.11
CA ASN A 115 -6.98 -26.44 35.70
C ASN A 115 -8.28 -25.75 35.27
N ARG A 116 -9.39 -26.14 35.89
CA ARG A 116 -10.66 -25.41 35.82
C ARG A 116 -10.76 -24.47 37.03
N VAL A 117 -10.70 -23.16 36.77
CA VAL A 117 -10.99 -22.14 37.77
C VAL A 117 -12.49 -21.88 37.78
N TRP A 118 -13.13 -22.18 38.90
CA TRP A 118 -14.54 -21.86 39.14
C TRP A 118 -14.62 -20.58 39.96
N VAL A 119 -15.41 -19.63 39.47
CA VAL A 119 -15.73 -18.41 40.21
C VAL A 119 -17.18 -18.53 40.66
N GLY A 120 -17.36 -18.68 41.97
CA GLY A 120 -18.68 -18.66 42.60
C GLY A 120 -18.95 -17.28 43.18
N LEU A 121 -20.09 -16.69 42.82
CA LEU A 121 -20.59 -15.47 43.45
C LEU A 121 -21.69 -15.87 44.44
N SER A 122 -21.52 -15.51 45.71
CA SER A 122 -22.54 -15.74 46.74
C SER A 122 -22.88 -14.43 47.44
N PRO A 123 -24.16 -14.09 47.61
CA PRO A 123 -24.57 -12.95 48.41
C PRO A 123 -24.26 -13.23 49.88
N VAL A 124 -23.64 -12.25 50.56
CA VAL A 124 -23.37 -12.32 51.99
C VAL A 124 -24.16 -11.22 52.68
N SER A 125 -24.99 -11.62 53.65
CA SER A 125 -25.69 -10.72 54.54
C SER A 125 -25.18 -10.94 55.95
N HIS A 126 -24.51 -9.94 56.51
CA HIS A 126 -24.17 -9.91 57.93
C HIS A 126 -24.65 -8.58 58.50
N SER A 127 -25.52 -8.64 59.52
CA SER A 127 -25.96 -7.48 60.30
C SER A 127 -26.43 -6.27 59.47
N GLY A 128 -27.25 -6.48 58.43
CA GLY A 128 -27.94 -5.40 57.71
C GLY A 128 -27.15 -4.68 56.62
N ARG A 129 -25.97 -5.18 56.22
CA ARG A 129 -25.28 -4.72 54.99
C ARG A 129 -25.22 -5.85 53.98
N GLU A 130 -25.83 -5.63 52.81
CA GLU A 130 -25.77 -6.54 51.67
C GLU A 130 -24.41 -6.39 50.97
N GLY A 131 -23.72 -7.50 50.75
CA GLY A 131 -22.46 -7.55 50.01
C GLY A 131 -22.38 -8.75 49.09
N LEU A 132 -21.50 -8.69 48.09
CA LEU A 132 -21.18 -9.81 47.21
C LEU A 132 -19.81 -10.35 47.57
N THR A 133 -19.70 -11.67 47.74
CA THR A 133 -18.40 -12.33 47.88
C THR A 133 -18.13 -13.19 46.64
N ALA A 134 -16.94 -13.03 46.07
CA ALA A 134 -16.44 -13.88 45.00
C ALA A 134 -15.45 -14.89 45.58
N VAL A 135 -15.73 -16.18 45.40
CA VAL A 135 -14.83 -17.27 45.78
C VAL A 135 -14.20 -17.84 44.53
N LEU A 136 -12.88 -17.81 44.47
CA LEU A 136 -12.09 -18.47 43.44
C LEU A 136 -11.72 -19.87 43.94
N SER A 137 -12.07 -20.91 43.19
CA SER A 137 -11.63 -22.27 43.48
C SER A 137 -10.97 -22.88 42.25
N THR A 138 -9.86 -23.56 42.47
CA THR A 138 -9.15 -24.34 41.45
C THR A 138 -9.11 -25.79 41.91
N ARG A 139 -9.31 -26.74 41.00
CA ARG A 139 -9.00 -28.15 41.24
C ARG A 139 -7.70 -28.44 40.51
N PHE A 140 -6.67 -28.78 41.28
CA PHE A 140 -5.44 -29.41 40.80
C PHE A 140 -5.61 -30.92 40.82
#